data_AF-A0A6N8R8F5-F1
#
_entry.id   AF-A0A6N8R8F5-F1
#
_cell.length_a   1.000
_cell.length_b   1.000
_cell.length_c   1.000
_cell.angle_alpha   90.00
_cell.angle_beta   90.00
_cell.angle_gamma   90.00
#
_symmetry.space_group_name_H-M   'P 1'
#
loop_
_entity.id
_entity.type
_entity.pdbx_description
1 polymer ?
#
loop_
_entity_poly.entity_id
_entity_poly.type
_entity_poly.pdbx_seq_one_letter_code
_entity_poly.pdbx_strand_id
1 'polypeptide(L)'
;IAQLKQTREEVAMQRAELEEKQSEQQTLLYEQRAQQAKLTQALNERKKTLAGLESSIQQGQQQLSELRANESRLRNSIARAEAAAKARAEREAREAQAVRDRQKEATRKGTTYKPTESEKSLMSRTGGLGAPRGQAFWPVRGPTLHRYGEQLQGELRWKGMVIGASEGTEVKAIADGRVILADWLQGYGLVVVVEHGKGDMS
;
A
#
# COMPACT_ATOMS: atom_id res chain seq x y z
N ILE A 1 56.16 20.66 80.43
CA ILE A 1 55.40 19.38 80.29
C ILE A 1 54.01 19.61 79.70
N ALA A 2 53.23 20.60 80.19
CA ALA A 2 51.89 20.90 79.67
C ALA A 2 51.83 21.32 78.18
N GLN A 3 52.70 22.25 77.74
CA GLN A 3 52.76 22.68 76.33
C GLN A 3 53.06 21.53 75.36
N LEU A 4 53.98 20.62 75.70
CA LEU A 4 54.29 19.45 74.87
C LEU A 4 53.12 18.47 74.73
N LYS A 5 52.25 18.37 75.75
CA LYS A 5 51.01 17.57 75.67
C LYS A 5 50.00 18.22 74.72
N GLN A 6 49.80 19.53 74.85
CA GLN A 6 48.89 20.30 73.99
C GLN A 6 49.31 20.26 72.52
N THR A 7 50.60 20.43 72.21
CA THR A 7 51.10 20.31 70.84
C THR A 7 50.95 18.89 70.28
N ARG A 8 51.06 17.86 71.12
CA ARG A 8 50.79 16.46 70.69
C ARG A 8 49.32 16.23 70.36
N GLU A 9 48.41 16.79 71.14
CA GLU A 9 46.96 16.71 70.88
C GLU A 9 46.59 17.48 69.61
N GLU A 10 47.13 18.68 69.40
CA GLU A 10 46.92 19.47 68.17
C GLU A 10 47.43 18.72 66.93
N VAL A 11 48.63 18.14 66.98
CA VAL A 11 49.17 17.35 65.86
C VAL A 11 48.36 16.09 65.60
N ALA A 12 47.84 15.43 66.66
CA ALA A 12 46.97 14.27 66.51
C ALA A 12 45.63 14.64 65.84
N MET A 13 45.01 15.75 66.24
CA MET A 13 43.80 16.27 65.60
C MET A 13 44.03 16.64 64.14
N GLN A 14 45.12 17.37 63.84
CA GLN A 14 45.46 17.73 62.46
C GLN A 14 45.71 16.52 61.58
N ARG A 15 46.35 15.46 62.10
CA ARG A 15 46.53 14.19 61.37
C ARG A 15 45.20 13.49 61.09
N ALA A 16 44.31 13.42 62.07
CA ALA A 16 42.99 12.83 61.90
C ALA A 16 42.16 13.60 60.84
N GLU A 17 42.19 14.94 60.89
CA GLU A 17 41.52 15.79 59.89
C GLU A 17 42.13 15.60 58.48
N LEU A 18 43.44 15.42 58.37
CA LEU A 18 44.11 15.14 57.10
C LEU A 18 43.73 13.78 56.53
N GLU A 19 43.67 12.74 57.37
CA GLU A 19 43.22 11.40 56.98
C GLU A 19 41.76 11.41 56.53
N GLU A 20 40.88 12.13 57.23
CA GLU A 20 39.48 12.32 56.85
C GLU A 20 39.38 13.00 55.48
N LYS A 21 40.04 14.16 55.29
CA LYS A 21 40.07 14.87 54.00
C LYS A 21 40.66 14.02 52.87
N GLN A 22 41.67 13.20 53.15
CA GLN A 22 42.25 12.29 52.17
C GLN A 22 41.24 11.21 51.76
N SER A 23 40.47 10.67 52.71
CA SER A 23 39.41 9.70 52.45
C SER A 23 38.24 10.29 51.65
N GLU A 24 37.85 11.54 51.97
CA GLU A 24 36.83 12.28 51.23
C GLU A 24 37.27 12.55 49.79
N GLN A 25 38.52 12.99 49.58
CA GLN A 25 39.08 13.20 48.24
C GLN A 25 39.11 11.90 47.43
N GLN A 26 39.51 10.78 48.02
CA GLN A 26 39.51 9.49 47.33
C GLN A 26 38.09 9.08 46.92
N THR A 27 37.12 9.28 47.81
CA THR A 27 35.70 9.00 47.54
C THR A 27 35.18 9.89 46.40
N LEU A 28 35.45 11.19 46.45
CA LEU A 28 35.04 12.15 45.41
C LEU A 28 35.65 11.80 44.04
N LEU A 29 36.94 11.44 44.00
CA LEU A 29 37.60 11.01 42.76
C LEU A 29 37.00 9.73 42.20
N TYR A 30 36.65 8.77 43.06
CA TYR A 30 35.99 7.55 42.66
C TYR A 30 34.59 7.84 42.08
N GLU A 31 33.80 8.68 42.75
CA GLU A 31 32.49 9.11 42.27
C GLU A 31 32.58 9.85 40.93
N GLN A 32 33.53 10.77 40.80
CA GLN A 32 33.76 11.52 39.56
C GLN A 32 34.09 10.58 38.39
N ARG A 33 34.97 9.59 38.61
CA ARG A 33 35.31 8.57 37.59
C ARG A 33 34.09 7.71 37.23
N ALA A 34 33.30 7.31 38.21
CA ALA A 34 32.07 6.55 37.98
C ALA A 34 31.03 7.36 37.18
N GLN A 35 30.88 8.65 37.48
CA GLN A 35 30.02 9.56 36.72
C GLN A 35 30.51 9.76 35.28
N GLN A 36 31.82 9.97 35.07
CA GLN A 36 32.41 10.08 33.73
C GLN A 36 32.21 8.80 32.90
N ALA A 37 32.37 7.62 33.52
CA ALA A 37 32.14 6.34 32.85
C ALA A 37 30.67 6.18 32.43
N LYS A 38 29.72 6.50 33.34
CA LYS A 38 28.27 6.50 33.04
C LYS A 38 27.91 7.46 31.91
N LEU A 39 28.45 8.68 31.93
CA LEU A 39 28.20 9.67 30.88
C LEU A 39 28.72 9.18 29.52
N THR A 40 29.93 8.63 29.48
CA THR A 40 30.54 8.09 28.26
C THR A 40 29.73 6.92 27.71
N GLN A 41 29.23 6.04 28.58
CA GLN A 41 28.33 4.96 28.17
C GLN A 41 27.03 5.50 27.57
N ALA A 42 26.37 6.46 28.23
CA ALA A 42 25.13 7.07 27.75
C ALA A 42 25.33 7.78 26.39
N LEU A 43 26.47 8.44 26.18
CA LEU A 43 26.83 9.05 24.89
C LEU A 43 26.99 7.99 23.79
N ASN A 44 27.65 6.87 24.08
CA ASN A 44 27.82 5.78 23.13
C ASN A 44 26.50 5.11 22.76
N GLU A 45 25.62 4.88 23.74
CA GLU A 45 24.27 4.35 23.51
C GLU A 45 23.45 5.31 22.65
N ARG A 46 23.45 6.60 22.98
CA ARG A 46 22.75 7.63 22.19
C ARG A 46 23.27 7.71 20.76
N LYS A 47 24.59 7.60 20.54
CA LYS A 47 25.20 7.57 19.21
C LYS A 47 24.73 6.36 18.39
N LYS A 48 24.63 5.17 19.02
CA LYS A 48 24.09 3.97 18.37
C LYS A 48 22.63 4.16 17.98
N THR A 49 21.80 4.72 18.87
CA THR A 49 20.39 5.00 18.57
C THR A 49 20.24 5.99 17.42
N LEU A 50 21.04 7.06 17.39
CA LEU A 50 21.03 8.02 16.29
C LEU A 50 21.40 7.37 14.96
N ALA A 51 22.46 6.55 14.93
CA ALA A 51 22.84 5.83 13.71
C ALA A 51 21.73 4.87 13.23
N GLY A 52 21.05 4.19 14.15
CA GLY A 52 19.91 3.34 13.83
C GLY A 52 18.73 4.12 13.26
N LEU A 53 18.40 5.27 13.87
CA LEU A 53 17.34 6.16 13.37
C LEU A 53 17.67 6.74 12.01
N GLU A 54 18.92 7.16 11.78
CA GLU A 54 19.37 7.69 10.51
C GLU A 54 19.26 6.64 9.39
N SER A 55 19.68 5.41 9.66
CA SER A 55 19.48 4.28 8.73
C SER A 55 18.00 4.04 8.43
N SER A 56 17.13 4.05 9.45
CA SER A 56 15.68 3.85 9.26
C SER A 56 15.04 4.98 8.44
N ILE A 57 15.46 6.23 8.68
CA ILE A 57 15.00 7.38 7.91
C ILE A 57 15.44 7.25 6.45
N GLN A 58 16.69 6.86 6.21
CA GLN A 58 17.21 6.67 4.86
C GLN A 58 16.47 5.56 4.11
N GLN A 59 16.21 4.42 4.76
CA GLN A 59 15.40 3.33 4.19
C GLN A 59 13.96 3.80 3.90
N GLY A 60 13.34 4.53 4.82
CA GLY A 60 12.01 5.10 4.62
C GLY A 60 11.94 6.09 3.46
N GLN A 61 12.98 6.91 3.27
CA GLN A 61 13.08 7.83 2.12
C GLN A 61 13.22 7.08 0.79
N GLN A 62 14.02 6.01 0.75
CA GLN A 62 14.15 5.16 -0.44
C GLN A 62 12.82 4.50 -0.78
N GLN A 63 12.15 3.86 0.19
CA GLN A 63 10.83 3.27 0.01
C GLN A 63 9.79 4.29 -0.48
N LEU A 64 9.78 5.49 0.10
CA LEU A 64 8.87 6.55 -0.34
C LEU A 64 9.14 6.99 -1.78
N SER A 65 10.40 7.04 -2.20
CA SER A 65 10.77 7.38 -3.58
C SER A 65 10.32 6.30 -4.57
N GLU A 66 10.46 5.03 -4.20
CA GLU A 66 10.00 3.89 -5.00
C GLU A 66 8.47 3.88 -5.12
N LEU A 67 7.76 4.10 -4.01
CA LEU A 67 6.30 4.17 -4.01
C LEU A 67 5.79 5.31 -4.89
N ARG A 68 6.41 6.49 -4.83
CA ARG A 68 6.07 7.63 -5.72
C ARG A 68 6.33 7.30 -7.19
N ALA A 69 7.44 6.65 -7.49
CA ALA A 69 7.76 6.21 -8.86
C ALA A 69 6.78 5.13 -9.35
N ASN A 70 6.33 4.23 -8.48
CA ASN A 70 5.32 3.24 -8.80
C ASN A 70 3.95 3.90 -9.04
N GLU A 71 3.52 4.80 -8.15
CA GLU A 71 2.28 5.55 -8.32
C GLU A 71 2.25 6.32 -9.65
N SER A 72 3.35 7.00 -10.00
CA SER A 72 3.46 7.70 -11.29
C SER A 72 3.35 6.74 -12.48
N ARG A 73 4.04 5.60 -12.43
CA ARG A 73 3.95 4.56 -13.46
C ARG A 73 2.53 4.02 -13.60
N LEU A 74 1.87 3.75 -12.48
CA LEU A 74 0.50 3.23 -12.45
C LEU A 74 -0.48 4.26 -13.03
N ARG A 75 -0.41 5.52 -12.60
CA ARG A 75 -1.23 6.61 -13.15
C ARG A 75 -1.05 6.75 -14.67
N ASN A 76 0.19 6.69 -15.15
CA ASN A 76 0.48 6.75 -16.58
C ASN A 76 -0.02 5.50 -17.34
N SER A 77 0.04 4.32 -16.71
CA SER A 77 -0.50 3.09 -17.29
C SER A 77 -2.02 3.16 -17.42
N ILE A 78 -2.70 3.58 -16.36
CA ILE A 78 -4.16 3.78 -16.33
C ILE A 78 -4.57 4.81 -17.39
N ALA A 79 -3.93 5.98 -17.44
CA ALA A 79 -4.26 7.01 -18.43
C ALA A 79 -4.10 6.51 -19.88
N ARG A 80 -3.05 5.72 -20.17
CA ARG A 80 -2.86 5.10 -21.49
C ARG A 80 -3.90 4.02 -21.78
N ALA A 81 -4.22 3.18 -20.80
CA ALA A 81 -5.23 2.14 -20.93
C ALA A 81 -6.61 2.77 -21.18
N GLU A 82 -6.98 3.81 -20.43
CA GLU A 82 -8.23 4.58 -20.61
C GLU A 82 -8.30 5.25 -21.98
N ALA A 83 -7.24 5.94 -22.41
CA ALA A 83 -7.20 6.57 -23.73
C ALA A 83 -7.35 5.54 -24.86
N ALA A 84 -6.64 4.41 -24.76
CA ALA A 84 -6.73 3.33 -25.73
C ALA A 84 -8.09 2.62 -25.70
N ALA A 85 -8.67 2.42 -24.51
CA ALA A 85 -10.02 1.87 -24.35
C ALA A 85 -11.06 2.81 -24.96
N LYS A 86 -11.02 4.11 -24.66
CA LYS A 86 -11.93 5.11 -25.22
C LYS A 86 -11.84 5.18 -26.74
N ALA A 87 -10.63 5.26 -27.29
CA ALA A 87 -10.43 5.30 -28.75
C ALA A 87 -10.95 4.03 -29.44
N ARG A 88 -10.89 2.87 -28.78
CA ARG A 88 -11.44 1.61 -29.30
C ARG A 88 -12.96 1.56 -29.15
N ALA A 89 -13.50 1.90 -27.98
CA ALA A 89 -14.93 1.96 -27.72
C ALA A 89 -15.64 2.93 -28.68
N GLU A 90 -15.03 4.08 -29.00
CA GLU A 90 -15.58 5.01 -30.00
C GLU A 90 -15.63 4.39 -31.41
N ARG A 91 -14.62 3.61 -31.82
CA ARG A 91 -14.64 2.90 -33.12
C ARG A 91 -15.70 1.81 -33.12
N GLU A 92 -15.71 0.97 -32.09
CA GLU A 92 -16.66 -0.13 -31.96
C GLU A 92 -18.11 0.39 -31.86
N ALA A 93 -18.36 1.51 -31.18
CA ALA A 93 -19.67 2.15 -31.11
C ALA A 93 -20.11 2.72 -32.47
N ARG A 94 -19.20 3.34 -33.24
CA ARG A 94 -19.48 3.82 -34.60
C ARG A 94 -19.82 2.66 -35.53
N GLU A 95 -19.06 1.57 -35.47
CA GLU A 95 -19.32 0.36 -36.25
C GLU A 95 -20.66 -0.27 -35.86
N ALA A 96 -20.93 -0.45 -34.56
CA ALA A 96 -22.19 -0.97 -34.07
C ALA A 96 -23.38 -0.09 -34.47
N GLN A 97 -23.23 1.24 -34.45
CA GLN A 97 -24.27 2.17 -34.90
C GLN A 97 -24.51 2.05 -36.41
N ALA A 98 -23.46 1.96 -37.23
CA ALA A 98 -23.59 1.75 -38.67
C ALA A 98 -24.30 0.43 -39.00
N VAL A 99 -24.06 -0.64 -38.25
CA VAL A 99 -24.77 -1.92 -38.39
C VAL A 99 -26.25 -1.78 -38.00
N ARG A 100 -26.55 -1.08 -36.89
CA ARG A 100 -27.93 -0.80 -36.47
C ARG A 100 -28.69 0.03 -37.50
N ASP A 101 -28.03 1.01 -38.11
CA ASP A 101 -28.65 1.86 -39.13
C ASP A 101 -28.91 1.09 -40.42
N ARG A 102 -27.97 0.21 -40.85
CA ARG A 102 -28.20 -0.75 -41.94
C ARG A 102 -29.39 -1.67 -41.66
N GLN A 103 -29.52 -2.19 -40.44
CA GLN A 103 -30.67 -3.01 -40.05
C GLN A 103 -31.98 -2.22 -40.15
N LYS A 104 -32.04 -1.00 -39.60
CA LYS A 104 -33.23 -0.14 -39.66
C LYS A 104 -33.62 0.22 -41.09
N GLU A 105 -32.66 0.54 -41.94
CA GLU A 105 -32.91 0.81 -43.36
C GLU A 105 -33.45 -0.42 -44.09
N ALA A 106 -32.88 -1.59 -43.83
CA ALA A 106 -33.38 -2.84 -44.41
C ALA A 106 -34.83 -3.11 -44.00
N THR A 107 -35.16 -2.93 -42.71
CA THR A 107 -36.54 -3.04 -42.20
C THR A 107 -37.48 -2.01 -42.85
N ARG A 108 -37.05 -0.75 -43.00
CA ARG A 108 -37.83 0.29 -43.69
C ARG A 108 -38.07 -0.02 -45.17
N LYS A 109 -37.10 -0.65 -45.84
CA LYS A 109 -37.18 -1.07 -47.25
C LYS A 109 -37.87 -2.43 -47.43
N GLY A 110 -38.37 -3.06 -46.37
CA GLY A 110 -39.03 -4.38 -46.42
C GLY A 110 -38.09 -5.54 -46.72
N THR A 111 -36.79 -5.37 -46.54
CA THR A 111 -35.74 -6.39 -46.79
C THR A 111 -35.16 -6.92 -45.48
N THR A 112 -34.74 -8.18 -45.46
CA THR A 112 -34.16 -8.81 -44.25
C THR A 112 -32.63 -8.67 -44.25
N TYR A 113 -32.07 -7.95 -43.27
CA TYR A 113 -30.63 -7.92 -43.01
C TYR A 113 -30.25 -9.02 -42.01
N LYS A 114 -29.39 -9.97 -42.41
CA LYS A 114 -28.79 -10.97 -41.51
C LYS A 114 -27.39 -10.49 -41.09
N PRO A 115 -27.16 -10.15 -39.81
CA PRO A 115 -25.84 -9.76 -39.32
C PRO A 115 -24.87 -10.94 -39.36
N THR A 116 -23.62 -10.64 -39.69
CA THR A 116 -22.50 -11.59 -39.57
C THR A 116 -22.20 -11.94 -38.11
N GLU A 117 -21.54 -13.08 -37.86
CA GLU A 117 -21.15 -13.48 -36.50
C GLU A 117 -20.26 -12.44 -35.80
N SER A 118 -19.35 -11.79 -36.55
CA SER A 118 -18.54 -10.68 -36.06
C SER A 118 -19.36 -9.46 -35.64
N GLU A 119 -20.41 -9.12 -36.40
CA GLU A 119 -21.31 -8.00 -36.07
C GLU A 119 -22.17 -8.32 -34.83
N LYS A 120 -22.63 -9.57 -34.68
CA LYS A 120 -23.34 -10.00 -33.46
C LYS A 120 -22.45 -9.91 -32.22
N SER A 121 -21.21 -10.41 -32.31
CA SER A 121 -20.25 -10.35 -31.20
C SER A 121 -19.88 -8.92 -30.82
N LEU A 122 -19.72 -8.02 -31.80
CA LEU A 122 -19.52 -6.59 -31.56
C LEU A 122 -20.71 -5.97 -30.81
N MET A 123 -21.93 -6.30 -31.21
CA MET A 123 -23.13 -5.79 -30.54
C MET A 123 -23.30 -6.33 -29.11
N SER A 124 -22.90 -7.57 -28.84
CA SER A 124 -22.91 -8.16 -27.49
C SER A 124 -21.95 -7.40 -26.56
N ARG A 125 -20.68 -7.24 -26.99
CA ARG A 125 -19.62 -6.63 -26.17
C ARG A 125 -19.70 -5.12 -26.00
N THR A 126 -20.47 -4.42 -26.84
CA THR A 126 -20.71 -2.97 -26.71
C THR A 126 -22.03 -2.64 -26.00
N GLY A 127 -22.71 -3.67 -25.49
CA GLY A 127 -24.04 -3.57 -24.89
C GLY A 127 -24.09 -2.99 -23.47
N GLY A 128 -23.00 -3.07 -22.72
CA GLY A 128 -22.96 -2.88 -21.26
C GLY A 128 -23.41 -4.13 -20.50
N LEU A 129 -23.26 -4.12 -19.16
CA LEU A 129 -23.74 -5.20 -18.28
C LEU A 129 -25.27 -5.24 -18.15
N GLY A 130 -25.92 -4.13 -18.52
CA GLY A 130 -27.38 -3.97 -18.43
C GLY A 130 -27.86 -3.80 -16.98
N ALA A 131 -29.18 -3.85 -16.77
CA ALA A 131 -29.76 -3.69 -15.45
C ALA A 131 -29.40 -4.88 -14.54
N PRO A 132 -29.00 -4.68 -13.27
CA PRO A 132 -28.56 -5.78 -12.39
C PRO A 132 -29.74 -6.68 -12.00
N ARG A 133 -29.96 -7.74 -12.77
CA ARG A 133 -31.05 -8.73 -12.60
C ARG A 133 -30.55 -10.15 -12.39
N GLY A 134 -29.25 -10.30 -12.08
CA GLY A 134 -28.63 -11.61 -11.85
C GLY A 134 -28.34 -12.41 -13.13
N GLN A 135 -28.29 -11.74 -14.27
CA GLN A 135 -27.98 -12.35 -15.58
C GLN A 135 -26.49 -12.65 -15.79
N ALA A 136 -25.61 -12.04 -14.99
CA ALA A 136 -24.16 -12.22 -15.09
C ALA A 136 -23.73 -13.56 -14.48
N PHE A 137 -22.67 -14.14 -15.04
CA PHE A 137 -22.06 -15.34 -14.49
C PHE A 137 -21.32 -15.03 -13.18
N TRP A 138 -21.31 -16.00 -12.27
CA TRP A 138 -20.41 -15.96 -11.12
C TRP A 138 -18.98 -16.18 -11.60
N PRO A 139 -18.02 -15.31 -11.23
CA PRO A 139 -16.63 -15.45 -11.68
C PRO A 139 -15.96 -16.68 -11.08
N VAL A 140 -16.30 -16.99 -9.83
CA VAL A 140 -16.00 -18.25 -9.13
C VAL A 140 -17.18 -18.62 -8.23
N ARG A 141 -17.32 -19.89 -7.88
CA ARG A 141 -18.35 -20.39 -6.96
C ARG A 141 -17.72 -20.78 -5.63
N GLY A 142 -18.09 -20.09 -4.55
CA GLY A 142 -17.60 -20.36 -3.21
C GLY A 142 -18.22 -19.44 -2.16
N PRO A 143 -17.80 -19.55 -0.88
CA PRO A 143 -18.32 -18.71 0.19
C PRO A 143 -17.92 -17.25 -0.02
N THR A 144 -18.85 -16.32 0.20
CA THR A 144 -18.54 -14.89 0.25
C THR A 144 -17.85 -14.58 1.58
N LEU A 145 -16.56 -14.27 1.53
CA LEU A 145 -15.74 -13.94 2.69
C LEU A 145 -15.92 -12.48 3.12
N HIS A 146 -16.02 -11.57 2.15
CA HIS A 146 -16.29 -10.15 2.38
C HIS A 146 -17.30 -9.60 1.37
N ARG A 147 -18.13 -8.66 1.80
CA ARG A 147 -19.14 -8.00 0.97
C ARG A 147 -18.76 -6.55 0.67
N TYR A 148 -19.30 -6.03 -0.43
CA TYR A 148 -19.19 -4.62 -0.75
C TYR A 148 -19.75 -3.77 0.41
N GLY A 149 -19.01 -2.74 0.82
CA GLY A 149 -19.41 -1.84 1.91
C GLY A 149 -19.13 -2.35 3.32
N GLU A 150 -18.65 -3.59 3.49
CA GLU A 150 -18.25 -4.14 4.78
C GLU A 150 -17.05 -3.37 5.36
N GLN A 151 -16.88 -3.36 6.69
CA GLN A 151 -15.73 -2.72 7.33
C GLN A 151 -14.44 -3.47 6.98
N LEU A 152 -13.44 -2.74 6.49
CA LEU A 152 -12.09 -3.27 6.29
C LEU A 152 -11.20 -2.92 7.49
N GLN A 153 -11.03 -1.62 7.74
CA GLN A 153 -10.23 -1.13 8.88
C GLN A 153 -10.61 0.31 9.23
N GLY A 154 -10.99 0.57 10.48
CA GLY A 154 -11.45 1.89 10.90
C GLY A 154 -12.64 2.35 10.06
N GLU A 155 -12.52 3.49 9.39
CA GLU A 155 -13.56 4.01 8.47
C GLU A 155 -13.50 3.41 7.06
N LEU A 156 -12.44 2.67 6.71
CA LEU A 156 -12.28 2.06 5.39
C LEU A 156 -13.31 0.94 5.19
N ARG A 157 -13.91 0.93 4.00
CA ARG A 157 -14.91 -0.07 3.58
C ARG A 157 -14.45 -0.81 2.34
N TRP A 158 -14.79 -2.09 2.24
CA TRP A 158 -14.57 -2.91 1.05
C TRP A 158 -15.26 -2.30 -0.17
N LYS A 159 -14.52 -2.16 -1.28
CA LYS A 159 -15.03 -1.63 -2.57
C LYS A 159 -15.46 -2.72 -3.56
N GLY A 160 -15.50 -3.96 -3.09
CA GLY A 160 -15.90 -5.13 -3.87
C GLY A 160 -16.28 -6.28 -2.93
N MET A 161 -16.40 -7.47 -3.49
CA MET A 161 -16.62 -8.69 -2.71
C MET A 161 -15.44 -9.64 -2.83
N VAL A 162 -15.22 -10.46 -1.81
CA VAL A 162 -14.20 -11.51 -1.80
C VAL A 162 -14.90 -12.86 -1.75
N ILE A 163 -14.62 -13.72 -2.73
CA ILE A 163 -15.20 -15.06 -2.83
C ILE A 163 -14.06 -16.05 -2.62
N GLY A 164 -14.21 -16.94 -1.63
CA GLY A 164 -13.23 -17.98 -1.37
C GLY A 164 -13.25 -19.05 -2.46
N ALA A 165 -12.07 -19.42 -2.96
CA ALA A 165 -11.89 -20.50 -3.94
C ALA A 165 -10.54 -21.20 -3.68
N SER A 166 -10.42 -22.46 -4.10
CA SER A 166 -9.15 -23.19 -4.04
C SER A 166 -8.13 -22.58 -5.00
N GLU A 167 -6.85 -22.66 -4.68
CA GLU A 167 -5.78 -22.25 -5.58
C GLU A 167 -5.87 -22.99 -6.93
N GLY A 168 -5.62 -22.27 -8.03
CA GLY A 168 -5.74 -22.81 -9.39
C GLY A 168 -7.18 -22.89 -9.93
N THR A 169 -8.19 -22.50 -9.15
CA THR A 169 -9.58 -22.43 -9.65
C THR A 169 -9.68 -21.43 -10.80
N GLU A 170 -10.25 -21.86 -11.93
CA GLU A 170 -10.49 -20.98 -13.07
C GLU A 170 -11.46 -19.83 -12.72
N VAL A 171 -11.05 -18.61 -13.03
CA VAL A 171 -11.86 -17.40 -12.89
C VAL A 171 -12.51 -17.08 -14.24
N LYS A 172 -13.84 -17.00 -14.26
CA LYS A 172 -14.63 -16.72 -15.46
C LYS A 172 -15.00 -15.24 -15.55
N ALA A 173 -14.99 -14.70 -16.77
CA ALA A 173 -15.57 -13.39 -17.03
C ALA A 173 -17.09 -13.42 -16.74
N ILE A 174 -17.60 -12.40 -16.06
CA ILE A 174 -19.01 -12.36 -15.65
C ILE A 174 -19.97 -12.12 -16.82
N ALA A 175 -19.46 -11.55 -17.92
CA ALA A 175 -20.17 -11.26 -19.15
C ALA A 175 -19.18 -11.16 -20.31
N ASP A 176 -19.71 -11.08 -21.54
CA ASP A 176 -18.90 -10.80 -22.73
C ASP A 176 -18.24 -9.42 -22.61
N GLY A 177 -16.95 -9.34 -22.92
CA GLY A 177 -16.21 -8.09 -22.82
C GLY A 177 -14.79 -8.19 -23.40
N ARG A 178 -13.97 -7.20 -23.06
CA ARG A 178 -12.58 -7.10 -23.49
C ARG A 178 -11.67 -6.80 -22.31
N VAL A 179 -10.58 -7.55 -22.17
CA VAL A 179 -9.55 -7.27 -21.15
C VAL A 179 -8.85 -5.96 -21.46
N ILE A 180 -8.87 -5.03 -20.50
CA ILE A 180 -8.21 -3.71 -20.59
C ILE A 180 -7.01 -3.57 -19.66
N LEU A 181 -6.92 -4.40 -18.61
CA LEU A 181 -5.79 -4.45 -17.68
C LEU A 181 -5.55 -5.91 -17.26
N ALA A 182 -4.28 -6.31 -17.20
CA ALA A 182 -3.82 -7.60 -16.70
C ALA A 182 -2.40 -7.41 -16.12
N ASP A 183 -2.32 -6.84 -14.92
CA ASP A 183 -1.06 -6.42 -14.31
C ASP A 183 -1.13 -6.50 -12.76
N TRP A 184 0.01 -6.40 -12.11
CA TRP A 184 0.13 -6.48 -10.65
C TRP A 184 -0.17 -5.12 -10.00
N LEU A 185 -1.12 -5.09 -9.06
CA LEU A 185 -1.45 -3.93 -8.25
C LEU A 185 -1.10 -4.18 -6.78
N GLN A 186 -0.34 -3.25 -6.19
CA GLN A 186 0.03 -3.33 -4.78
C GLN A 186 -1.22 -3.35 -3.89
N GLY A 187 -1.31 -4.36 -3.01
CA GLY A 187 -2.46 -4.58 -2.13
C GLY A 187 -3.57 -5.47 -2.72
N TYR A 188 -3.63 -5.65 -4.05
CA TYR A 188 -4.63 -6.47 -4.73
C TYR A 188 -4.05 -7.71 -5.41
N GLY A 189 -2.74 -7.74 -5.65
CA GLY A 189 -2.07 -8.83 -6.37
C GLY A 189 -2.22 -8.69 -7.88
N LEU A 190 -2.27 -9.82 -8.60
CA LEU A 190 -2.53 -9.82 -10.04
C LEU A 190 -4.01 -9.46 -10.29
N VAL A 191 -4.24 -8.37 -11.01
CA VAL A 191 -5.57 -7.87 -11.30
C VAL A 191 -5.84 -7.97 -12.80
N VAL A 192 -7.04 -8.43 -13.14
CA VAL A 192 -7.58 -8.42 -14.50
C VAL A 192 -8.84 -7.55 -14.49
N VAL A 193 -8.94 -6.62 -15.44
CA VAL A 193 -10.13 -5.77 -15.62
C VAL A 193 -10.70 -5.99 -17.02
N VAL A 194 -12.00 -6.26 -17.09
CA VAL A 194 -12.75 -6.49 -18.32
C VAL A 194 -13.74 -5.35 -18.54
N GLU A 195 -13.72 -4.73 -19.72
CA GLU A 195 -14.69 -3.72 -20.16
C GLU A 195 -15.83 -4.37 -20.95
N HIS A 196 -17.06 -4.01 -20.62
CA HIS A 196 -18.29 -4.61 -21.18
C HIS A 196 -19.09 -3.65 -22.07
N GLY A 197 -18.54 -2.48 -22.41
CA GLY A 197 -19.25 -1.42 -23.11
C GLY A 197 -19.93 -0.42 -22.16
N LYS A 198 -20.20 0.79 -22.68
CA LYS A 198 -20.90 1.89 -21.96
C LYS A 198 -20.28 2.33 -20.63
N GLY A 199 -19.01 2.01 -20.38
CA GLY A 199 -18.31 2.34 -19.14
C GLY A 199 -18.46 1.30 -18.03
N ASP A 200 -19.16 0.19 -18.29
CA ASP A 200 -19.28 -0.90 -17.33
C ASP A 200 -18.00 -1.77 -17.34
N MET A 201 -17.48 -2.08 -16.15
CA MET A 201 -16.25 -2.87 -15.96
C MET A 201 -16.44 -3.92 -14.85
N SER A 202 -15.71 -5.03 -14.96
CA SER A 202 -15.62 -6.07 -13.93
C SER A 202 -14.19 -6.53 -13.69
#